data_AF-A0A8I3ACX6-F1
#
_entry.id   AF-A0A8I3ACX6-F1
#
_cell.length_a   1.000
_cell.length_b   1.000
_cell.length_c   1.000
_cell.angle_alpha   90.00
_cell.angle_beta   90.00
_cell.angle_gamma   90.00
#
_symmetry.space_group_name_H-M   'P 1'
#
loop_
_entity.id
_entity.type
_entity.pdbx_description
1 polymer ?
#
loop_
_entity_poly.entity_id
_entity_poly.type
_entity_poly.pdbx_seq_one_letter_code
_entity_poly.pdbx_strand_id
1 'polypeptide(L)'
;MILVGVLRHYVMVLLQSTPKKLSRAALREQRALARSQILRATSAKSPIPPLYYKTISHSLSEAFKAGAYLKDGPPKGDSTLSASDPFSDPAAMDGMMAGMKTQMVMMVPQMVIMGWINFFFQGFVLIKLPFPLTLGFKSMLQRGIETPDMDVRWVSSLSWYFLNFFGLNGLYRLILGGDNSADSTRDMTVSPFATMGTAQAGQPQDYAKLFKAERDNLEFSEGLYTWAGEDIDTKILGKYGKLAPSRE
;
A
#
# COMPACT_ATOMS: atom_id res chain seq x y z
N MET A 1 -21.68 -3.14 -16.61
CA MET A 1 -20.41 -3.20 -15.85
C MET A 1 -19.57 -1.96 -16.04
N ILE A 2 -19.26 -1.55 -17.28
CA ILE A 2 -18.43 -0.37 -17.56
C ILE A 2 -18.97 0.92 -16.90
N LEU A 3 -20.23 1.31 -17.17
CA LEU A 3 -20.83 2.52 -16.58
C LEU A 3 -20.86 2.49 -15.04
N VAL A 4 -21.05 1.31 -14.46
CA VAL A 4 -21.04 1.13 -13.01
C VAL A 4 -19.64 1.36 -12.44
N GLY A 5 -18.60 0.85 -13.10
CA GLY A 5 -17.21 1.10 -12.71
C GLY A 5 -16.83 2.58 -12.85
N VAL A 6 -17.29 3.25 -13.91
CA VAL A 6 -17.08 4.70 -14.13
C VAL A 6 -17.81 5.52 -13.06
N LEU A 7 -19.08 5.22 -12.80
CA LEU A 7 -19.87 5.91 -11.76
C LEU A 7 -19.21 5.73 -10.39
N ARG A 8 -18.82 4.51 -10.05
CA ARG A 8 -18.10 4.20 -8.81
C ARG A 8 -16.82 5.03 -8.71
N HIS A 9 -16.05 5.13 -9.79
CA HIS A 9 -14.83 5.92 -9.80
C HIS A 9 -15.09 7.38 -9.43
N TYR A 10 -16.06 8.01 -10.07
CA TYR A 10 -16.42 9.40 -9.79
C TYR A 10 -17.02 9.59 -8.40
N VAL A 11 -17.87 8.68 -7.93
CA VAL A 11 -18.39 8.72 -6.56
C VAL A 11 -17.25 8.63 -5.55
N MET A 12 -16.25 7.79 -5.79
CA MET A 12 -15.07 7.71 -4.94
C MET A 12 -14.23 8.98 -4.95
N VAL A 13 -14.00 9.58 -6.13
CA VAL A 13 -13.29 10.86 -6.24
C VAL A 13 -14.04 11.96 -5.48
N LEU A 14 -15.37 11.98 -5.53
CA LEU A 14 -16.20 12.95 -4.80
C LEU A 14 -16.22 12.71 -3.28
N LEU A 15 -16.09 11.45 -2.84
CA LEU A 15 -16.07 11.09 -1.43
C LEU A 15 -14.68 11.18 -0.79
N GLN A 16 -13.63 11.26 -1.60
CA GLN A 16 -12.27 11.51 -1.10
C GLN A 16 -12.24 12.91 -0.47
N SER A 17 -12.11 12.94 0.86
CA SER A 17 -11.87 14.19 1.57
C SER A 17 -10.48 14.72 1.24
N THR A 18 -10.36 16.05 1.17
CA THR A 18 -9.06 16.71 1.04
C THR A 18 -8.17 16.24 2.20
N PRO A 19 -6.92 15.80 1.95
CA PRO A 19 -6.06 15.30 3.01
C PRO A 19 -5.96 16.32 4.15
N LYS A 20 -6.29 15.89 5.37
CA LYS A 20 -6.29 16.74 6.55
C LYS A 20 -4.91 17.37 6.69
N LYS A 21 -4.85 18.70 6.76
CA LYS A 21 -3.58 19.42 6.94
C LYS A 21 -2.97 19.00 8.28
N LEU A 22 -1.88 18.25 8.22
CA LEU A 22 -1.11 17.87 9.40
C LEU A 22 -0.53 19.13 10.07
N SER A 23 -0.42 19.14 11.40
CA SER A 23 0.25 20.22 12.11
C SER A 23 1.73 20.25 11.74
N ARG A 24 2.37 21.43 11.82
CA ARG A 24 3.80 21.58 11.51
C ARG A 24 4.68 20.66 12.35
N ALA A 25 4.31 20.44 13.61
CA ALA A 25 5.01 19.56 14.54
C ALA A 25 4.91 18.08 14.11
N ALA A 26 3.70 17.60 13.77
CA ALA A 26 3.50 16.23 13.30
C ALA A 26 4.18 15.96 11.95
N LEU A 27 4.17 16.94 11.04
CA LEU A 27 4.89 16.83 9.77
C LEU A 27 6.40 16.77 10.00
N ARG A 28 6.92 17.53 10.96
CA ARG A 28 8.33 17.51 11.32
C ARG A 28 8.75 16.14 11.87
N GLU A 29 7.95 15.52 12.73
CA GLU A 29 8.16 14.14 13.22
C GLU A 29 8.26 13.14 12.08
N GLN A 30 7.25 13.16 11.19
CA GLN A 30 7.19 12.24 10.05
C GLN A 30 8.36 12.44 9.09
N ARG A 31 8.74 13.69 8.80
CA ARG A 31 9.84 14.00 7.88
C ARG A 31 11.20 13.66 8.48
N ALA A 32 11.39 13.82 9.78
CA ALA A 32 12.62 13.42 10.46
C ALA A 32 12.82 11.89 10.37
N LEU A 33 11.75 11.13 10.56
CA LEU A 33 11.75 9.66 10.39
C LEU A 33 11.98 9.26 8.92
N ALA A 34 11.30 9.92 7.98
CA ALA A 34 11.52 9.62 6.55
C ALA A 34 12.98 9.89 6.14
N ARG A 35 13.60 10.95 6.68
CA ARG A 35 14.99 11.30 6.42
C ARG A 35 15.96 10.22 6.91
N SER A 36 15.77 9.67 8.11
CA SER A 36 16.60 8.58 8.61
C SER A 36 16.44 7.31 7.78
N GLN A 37 15.20 6.99 7.38
CA GLN A 37 14.91 5.82 6.56
C GLN A 37 15.58 5.90 5.19
N ILE A 38 15.57 7.08 4.56
CA ILE A 38 16.27 7.32 3.29
C ILE A 38 17.79 7.15 3.51
N LEU A 39 18.35 7.75 4.57
CA LEU A 39 19.77 7.62 4.86
C LEU A 39 20.19 6.16 5.01
N ARG A 40 19.42 5.37 5.78
CA ARG A 40 19.60 3.93 5.94
C ARG A 40 19.44 3.16 4.63
N ALA A 41 18.40 3.44 3.85
CA ALA A 41 18.17 2.76 2.57
C ALA A 41 19.31 3.01 1.57
N THR A 42 19.98 4.15 1.68
CA THR A 42 21.11 4.53 0.83
C THR A 42 22.48 4.15 1.40
N SER A 43 22.58 3.58 2.61
CA SER A 43 23.87 3.37 3.29
C SER A 43 24.83 2.47 2.48
N ALA A 44 24.32 1.39 1.88
CA ALA A 44 25.11 0.43 1.13
C ALA A 44 25.70 0.97 -0.19
N LYS A 45 25.08 2.01 -0.78
CA LYS A 45 25.56 2.68 -2.01
C LYS A 45 25.23 4.16 -1.92
N SER A 46 25.84 4.83 -0.97
CA SER A 46 25.49 6.20 -0.66
C SER A 46 26.07 7.16 -1.72
N PRO A 47 25.28 8.13 -2.22
CA PRO A 47 25.81 9.18 -3.09
C PRO A 47 26.59 10.24 -2.29
N ILE A 48 26.48 10.22 -0.96
CA ILE A 48 27.00 11.23 -0.05
C ILE A 48 28.43 10.84 0.35
N PRO A 49 29.41 11.76 0.36
CA PRO A 49 30.76 11.47 0.86
C PRO A 49 30.79 11.12 2.36
N PRO A 50 31.84 10.41 2.84
CA PRO A 50 31.89 9.87 4.20
C PRO A 50 31.77 10.93 5.30
N LEU A 51 32.35 12.12 5.08
CA LEU A 51 32.29 13.22 6.04
C LEU A 51 30.85 13.70 6.26
N TYR A 52 30.08 13.83 5.19
CA TYR A 52 28.70 14.32 5.24
C TYR A 52 27.76 13.23 5.75
N TYR A 53 27.98 11.97 5.39
CA TYR A 53 27.15 10.87 5.88
C TYR A 53 27.25 10.74 7.41
N LYS A 54 28.47 10.74 7.95
CA LYS A 54 28.71 10.63 9.40
C LYS A 54 28.20 11.82 10.20
N THR A 55 28.36 13.04 9.66
CA THR A 55 27.83 14.24 10.33
C THR A 55 26.30 14.24 10.34
N ILE A 56 25.67 13.84 9.24
CA ILE A 56 24.21 13.73 9.17
C ILE A 56 23.70 12.62 10.11
N SER A 57 24.30 11.42 10.10
CA SER A 57 23.90 10.31 10.97
C SER A 57 24.01 10.69 12.45
N HIS A 58 25.13 11.29 12.85
CA HIS A 58 25.35 11.74 14.22
C HIS A 58 24.40 12.86 14.65
N SER A 59 24.19 13.87 13.79
CA SER A 59 23.23 14.96 14.10
C SER A 59 21.80 14.44 14.25
N LEU A 60 21.43 13.42 13.49
CA LEU A 60 20.09 12.83 13.52
C LEU A 60 19.91 11.93 14.75
N SER A 61 20.94 11.14 15.10
CA SER A 61 20.93 10.30 16.30
C SER A 61 20.90 11.14 17.58
N GLU A 62 21.63 12.26 17.62
CA GLU A 62 21.60 13.23 18.71
C GLU A 62 20.22 13.91 18.81
N ALA A 63 19.65 14.34 17.69
CA ALA A 63 18.34 14.97 17.68
C ALA A 63 17.20 14.00 18.08
N PHE A 64 17.33 12.71 17.77
CA PHE A 64 16.43 11.66 18.26
C PHE A 64 16.59 11.40 19.76
N LYS A 65 17.83 11.41 20.27
CA LYS A 65 18.10 11.34 21.73
C LYS A 65 17.52 12.54 22.49
N ALA A 66 17.68 13.75 21.95
CA ALA A 66 17.17 14.98 22.53
C ALA A 66 15.64 15.11 22.44
N GLY A 67 14.98 14.28 21.62
CA GLY A 67 13.54 14.41 21.37
C GLY A 67 13.16 15.71 20.65
N ALA A 68 14.11 16.38 19.99
CA ALA A 68 13.91 17.69 19.39
C ALA A 68 12.86 17.68 18.26
N TYR A 69 12.68 16.52 17.63
CA TYR A 69 11.69 16.32 16.56
C TYR A 69 10.32 15.88 17.05
N LEU A 70 10.17 15.42 18.30
CA LEU A 70 8.88 15.03 18.88
C LEU A 70 7.92 16.23 18.93
N LYS A 71 6.64 15.96 18.70
CA LYS A 71 5.52 16.90 18.71
C LYS A 71 5.21 17.36 20.12
N ASP A 72 5.43 16.48 21.10
CA ASP A 72 5.21 16.75 22.53
C ASP A 72 6.47 17.32 23.22
N GLY A 73 7.57 17.51 22.46
CA GLY A 73 8.85 18.01 22.96
C GLY A 73 9.76 16.94 23.58
N PRO A 74 10.92 17.34 24.15
CA PRO A 74 11.84 16.41 24.80
C PRO A 74 11.11 15.62 25.91
N PRO A 75 11.32 14.30 26.03
CA PRO A 75 10.70 13.52 27.09
C PRO A 75 11.21 14.03 28.43
N LYS A 76 10.38 14.80 29.15
CA LYS A 76 10.61 15.07 30.57
C LYS A 76 10.43 13.74 31.29
N GLY A 77 11.47 13.35 32.04
CA GLY A 77 11.50 12.12 32.82
C GLY A 77 10.21 11.92 33.62
N ASP A 78 9.74 10.68 33.67
CA ASP A 78 8.57 10.23 34.44
C ASP A 78 7.21 10.80 34.04
N SER A 79 6.92 10.80 32.74
CA SER A 79 5.58 10.37 32.33
C SER A 79 5.73 9.00 31.71
N THR A 80 5.12 7.99 32.33
CA THR A 80 4.66 6.83 31.59
C THR A 80 4.02 7.39 30.34
N LEU A 81 4.66 7.16 29.20
CA LEU A 81 4.07 7.35 27.89
C LEU A 81 2.82 6.49 27.96
N SER A 82 1.72 7.10 28.39
CA SER A 82 0.41 6.53 28.24
C SER A 82 0.41 6.19 26.77
N ALA A 83 0.31 4.89 26.48
CA ALA A 83 -0.29 4.48 25.24
C ALA A 83 -1.63 5.21 25.25
N SER A 84 -1.64 6.41 24.69
CA SER A 84 -2.84 7.20 24.49
C SER A 84 -3.69 6.24 23.71
N ASP A 85 -4.70 5.69 24.38
CA ASP A 85 -5.53 4.65 23.81
C ASP A 85 -5.90 5.12 22.40
N PRO A 86 -5.70 4.30 21.35
CA PRO A 86 -6.04 4.67 19.98
C PRO A 86 -7.51 5.13 19.82
N PHE A 87 -8.33 4.84 20.83
CA PHE A 87 -9.74 5.23 20.97
C PHE A 87 -9.95 6.56 21.71
N SER A 88 -8.95 7.08 22.41
CA SER A 88 -9.00 8.35 23.16
C SER A 88 -8.61 9.57 22.33
N ASP A 89 -7.96 9.37 21.17
CA ASP A 89 -7.60 10.45 20.25
C ASP A 89 -8.66 10.57 19.14
N PRO A 90 -9.51 11.62 19.15
CA PRO A 90 -10.55 11.83 18.15
C PRO A 90 -10.01 11.86 16.71
N ALA A 91 -8.74 12.25 16.53
CA ALA A 91 -8.13 12.30 15.20
C ALA A 91 -7.74 10.92 14.66
N ALA A 92 -7.38 9.96 15.53
CA ALA A 92 -7.09 8.59 15.16
C ALA A 92 -8.39 7.83 14.83
N MET A 93 -9.45 8.08 15.60
CA MET A 93 -10.77 7.51 15.34
C MET A 93 -11.38 8.04 14.03
N ASP A 94 -11.24 9.34 13.74
CA ASP A 94 -11.66 9.93 12.46
C ASP A 94 -10.94 9.30 11.26
N GLY A 95 -9.62 9.05 11.37
CA GLY A 95 -8.82 8.41 10.32
C GLY A 95 -9.24 6.95 10.08
N MET A 96 -9.50 6.21 11.16
CA MET A 96 -10.01 4.85 11.10
C MET A 96 -11.42 4.80 10.48
N MET A 97 -12.31 5.70 10.90
CA MET A 97 -13.67 5.80 10.37
C MET A 97 -13.68 6.21 8.90
N ALA A 98 -12.78 7.11 8.48
CA ALA A 98 -12.60 7.46 7.08
C ALA A 98 -12.11 6.27 6.24
N GLY A 99 -11.19 5.46 6.76
CA GLY A 99 -10.75 4.21 6.13
C GLY A 99 -11.88 3.20 6.00
N MET A 100 -12.65 3.00 7.08
CA MET A 100 -13.82 2.11 7.10
C MET A 100 -14.93 2.57 6.16
N LYS A 101 -15.23 3.88 6.13
CA LYS A 101 -16.19 4.48 5.19
C LYS A 101 -15.75 4.25 3.75
N THR A 102 -14.48 4.47 3.46
CA THR A 102 -13.90 4.23 2.14
C THR A 102 -14.05 2.75 1.74
N GLN A 103 -13.72 1.82 2.64
CA GLN A 103 -13.87 0.38 2.41
C GLN A 103 -15.34 -0.06 2.23
N MET A 104 -16.27 0.51 3.00
CA MET A 104 -17.70 0.25 2.84
C MET A 104 -18.23 0.74 1.49
N VAL A 105 -17.81 1.93 1.05
CA VAL A 105 -18.19 2.48 -0.26
C VAL A 105 -17.64 1.61 -1.40
N MET A 106 -16.51 0.91 -1.20
CA MET A 106 -16.00 -0.05 -2.17
C MET A 106 -16.76 -1.39 -2.18
N MET A 107 -17.18 -1.89 -1.01
CA MET A 107 -17.78 -3.23 -0.87
C MET A 107 -19.28 -3.26 -1.20
N VAL A 108 -20.02 -2.24 -0.77
CA VAL A 108 -21.50 -2.22 -0.87
C VAL A 108 -21.99 -2.34 -2.33
N PRO A 109 -21.44 -1.60 -3.31
CA PRO A 109 -21.87 -1.74 -4.70
C PRO A 109 -21.70 -3.16 -5.24
N GLN A 110 -20.60 -3.82 -4.88
CA GLN A 110 -20.31 -5.17 -5.34
C GLN A 110 -21.32 -6.19 -4.82
N MET A 111 -21.68 -6.11 -3.53
CA MET A 111 -22.67 -7.00 -2.92
C MET A 111 -24.05 -6.78 -3.52
N VAL A 112 -24.45 -5.51 -3.71
CA VAL A 112 -25.77 -5.16 -4.28
C VAL A 112 -25.89 -5.68 -5.71
N ILE A 113 -24.87 -5.50 -6.55
CA ILE A 113 -24.89 -5.98 -7.94
C ILE A 113 -24.91 -7.52 -7.99
N MET A 114 -24.14 -8.18 -7.13
CA MET A 114 -24.15 -9.65 -7.04
C MET A 114 -25.52 -10.19 -6.65
N GLY A 115 -26.19 -9.57 -5.68
CA GLY A 115 -27.57 -9.90 -5.28
C GLY A 115 -28.58 -9.61 -6.39
N TRP A 116 -28.45 -8.45 -7.06
CA TRP A 116 -29.31 -8.07 -8.18
C TRP A 116 -29.24 -9.06 -9.33
N ILE A 117 -28.04 -9.48 -9.72
CA ILE A 117 -27.84 -10.45 -10.80
C ILE A 117 -28.39 -11.82 -10.41
N ASN A 118 -28.22 -12.22 -9.15
CA ASN A 118 -28.77 -13.48 -8.67
C ASN A 118 -30.31 -13.47 -8.62
N PHE A 119 -30.95 -12.35 -8.24
CA PHE A 119 -32.41 -12.27 -8.19
C PHE A 119 -33.06 -12.22 -9.58
N PHE A 120 -32.55 -11.38 -10.49
CA PHE A 120 -33.17 -11.17 -11.80
C PHE A 120 -32.71 -12.15 -12.88
N PHE A 121 -31.50 -12.72 -12.74
CA PHE A 121 -30.87 -13.49 -13.81
C PHE A 121 -30.44 -14.91 -13.42
N GLN A 122 -31.06 -15.52 -12.42
CA GLN A 122 -30.80 -16.92 -12.04
C GLN A 122 -31.57 -17.92 -12.93
N GLY A 123 -31.06 -19.14 -13.06
CA GLY A 123 -31.79 -20.26 -13.66
C GLY A 123 -31.56 -20.48 -15.16
N PHE A 124 -30.78 -19.64 -15.84
CA PHE A 124 -30.52 -19.80 -17.27
C PHE A 124 -29.04 -19.77 -17.64
N VAL A 125 -28.74 -20.39 -18.78
CA VAL A 125 -27.43 -20.37 -19.44
C VAL A 125 -27.31 -19.14 -20.31
N LEU A 126 -26.24 -18.37 -20.17
CA LEU A 126 -26.08 -17.09 -20.89
C LEU A 126 -25.19 -17.24 -22.14
N ILE A 127 -24.00 -17.82 -21.97
CA ILE A 127 -23.01 -17.93 -23.04
C ILE A 127 -22.19 -19.22 -22.94
N LYS A 128 -21.67 -19.66 -24.09
CA LYS A 128 -20.68 -20.74 -24.20
C LYS A 128 -19.29 -20.15 -24.40
N LEU A 129 -18.33 -20.52 -23.56
CA LEU A 129 -16.94 -20.08 -23.71
C LEU A 129 -16.24 -20.85 -24.84
N PRO A 130 -15.38 -20.18 -25.64
CA PRO A 130 -14.71 -20.79 -26.79
C PRO A 130 -13.48 -21.63 -26.44
N PHE A 131 -13.17 -21.81 -25.15
CA PHE A 131 -12.02 -22.58 -24.67
C PHE A 131 -12.46 -23.68 -23.67
N PRO A 132 -11.72 -24.79 -23.60
CA PRO A 132 -12.00 -25.86 -22.63
C PRO A 132 -11.68 -25.40 -21.20
N LEU A 133 -12.50 -25.83 -20.25
CA LEU A 133 -12.39 -25.53 -18.82
C LEU A 133 -12.35 -26.82 -18.01
N THR A 134 -11.67 -26.80 -16.85
CA THR A 134 -11.59 -27.94 -15.94
C THR A 134 -12.85 -28.05 -15.06
N LEU A 135 -13.18 -29.27 -14.64
CA LEU A 135 -14.36 -29.56 -13.81
C LEU A 135 -14.38 -28.80 -12.47
N GLY A 136 -13.22 -28.40 -11.95
CA GLY A 136 -13.12 -27.61 -10.71
C GLY A 136 -13.83 -26.24 -10.79
N PHE A 137 -13.97 -25.68 -11.99
CA PHE A 137 -14.69 -24.41 -12.18
C PHE A 137 -16.21 -24.59 -12.28
N LYS A 138 -16.73 -25.82 -12.39
CA LYS A 138 -18.15 -26.08 -12.65
C LYS A 138 -19.08 -25.52 -11.58
N SER A 139 -18.76 -25.75 -10.31
CA SER A 139 -19.55 -25.23 -9.18
C SER A 139 -19.58 -23.70 -9.12
N MET A 140 -18.52 -23.05 -9.62
CA MET A 140 -18.41 -21.60 -9.68
C MET A 140 -19.08 -21.01 -10.93
N LEU A 141 -19.00 -21.69 -12.07
CA LEU A 141 -19.48 -21.21 -13.37
C LEU A 141 -20.95 -21.51 -13.66
N GLN A 142 -21.51 -22.51 -12.99
CA GLN A 142 -22.89 -22.98 -13.19
C GLN A 142 -23.76 -22.81 -11.95
N ARG A 143 -23.36 -21.91 -11.04
CA ARG A 143 -24.14 -21.64 -9.84
C ARG A 143 -25.53 -21.12 -10.24
N GLY A 144 -26.57 -21.82 -9.77
CA GLY A 144 -27.97 -21.50 -10.07
C GLY A 144 -28.53 -22.19 -11.33
N ILE A 145 -27.87 -23.22 -11.86
CA ILE A 145 -28.36 -24.07 -12.95
C ILE A 145 -28.47 -25.52 -12.45
N GLU A 146 -29.65 -26.12 -12.54
CA GLU A 146 -29.95 -27.46 -11.99
C GLU A 146 -29.74 -28.59 -13.02
N THR A 147 -28.66 -28.55 -13.78
CA THR A 147 -28.33 -29.57 -14.80
C THR A 147 -26.92 -30.12 -14.60
N PRO A 148 -26.76 -31.25 -13.88
CA PRO A 148 -25.45 -31.77 -13.49
C PRO A 148 -24.64 -32.31 -14.68
N ASP A 149 -25.26 -32.67 -15.80
CA ASP A 149 -24.57 -33.24 -16.97
C ASP A 149 -24.13 -32.19 -18.01
N MET A 150 -24.35 -30.89 -17.72
CA MET A 150 -23.97 -29.79 -18.60
C MET A 150 -22.44 -29.65 -18.73
N ASP A 151 -21.96 -29.41 -19.95
CA ASP A 151 -20.55 -29.08 -20.23
C ASP A 151 -20.14 -27.79 -19.50
N VAL A 152 -18.95 -27.75 -18.93
CA VAL A 152 -18.39 -26.66 -18.10
C VAL A 152 -18.23 -25.35 -18.90
N ARG A 153 -18.20 -25.45 -20.23
CA ARG A 153 -18.14 -24.27 -21.12
C ARG A 153 -19.39 -23.40 -21.08
N TRP A 154 -20.52 -23.94 -20.62
CA TRP A 154 -21.75 -23.20 -20.44
C TRP A 154 -21.75 -22.47 -19.10
N VAL A 155 -21.94 -21.16 -19.16
CA VAL A 155 -21.73 -20.26 -18.02
C VAL A 155 -23.04 -19.56 -17.65
N SER A 156 -23.30 -19.46 -16.35
CA SER A 156 -24.44 -18.72 -15.81
C SER A 156 -24.20 -17.20 -15.86
N SER A 157 -25.27 -16.42 -15.69
CA SER A 157 -25.21 -14.95 -15.63
C SER A 157 -24.26 -14.42 -14.55
N LEU A 158 -24.23 -15.06 -13.37
CA LEU A 158 -23.38 -14.68 -12.23
C LEU A 158 -21.90 -14.86 -12.55
N SER A 159 -21.58 -15.93 -13.26
CA SER A 159 -20.21 -16.28 -13.60
C SER A 159 -19.70 -15.44 -14.77
N TRP A 160 -20.58 -15.09 -15.71
CA TRP A 160 -20.32 -14.05 -16.71
C TRP A 160 -20.03 -12.69 -16.07
N TYR A 161 -20.76 -12.35 -15.01
CA TYR A 161 -20.47 -11.15 -14.22
C TYR A 161 -19.07 -11.19 -13.60
N PHE A 162 -18.68 -12.27 -12.93
CA PHE A 162 -17.33 -12.39 -12.36
C PHE A 162 -16.24 -12.30 -13.42
N LEU A 163 -16.44 -12.90 -14.60
CA LEU A 163 -15.50 -12.77 -15.72
C LEU A 163 -15.33 -11.32 -16.16
N ASN A 164 -16.42 -10.57 -16.30
CA ASN A 164 -16.35 -9.13 -16.60
C ASN A 164 -15.74 -8.34 -15.44
N PHE A 165 -16.04 -8.71 -14.20
CA PHE A 165 -15.53 -8.04 -13.01
C PHE A 165 -14.00 -8.11 -12.92
N PHE A 166 -13.40 -9.26 -13.20
CA PHE A 166 -11.94 -9.42 -13.21
C PHE A 166 -11.29 -8.95 -14.51
N GLY A 167 -11.95 -9.14 -15.66
CA GLY A 167 -11.39 -8.84 -16.98
C GLY A 167 -11.36 -7.36 -17.35
N LEU A 168 -12.22 -6.53 -16.76
CA LEU A 168 -12.35 -5.11 -17.13
C LEU A 168 -11.28 -4.20 -16.52
N ASN A 169 -10.41 -4.68 -15.63
CA ASN A 169 -9.37 -3.84 -15.01
C ASN A 169 -8.43 -3.19 -16.04
N GLY A 170 -8.02 -3.93 -17.08
CA GLY A 170 -7.19 -3.38 -18.15
C GLY A 170 -7.90 -2.25 -18.90
N LEU A 171 -9.20 -2.42 -19.14
CA LEU A 171 -10.02 -1.39 -19.79
C LEU A 171 -10.19 -0.15 -18.89
N TYR A 172 -10.43 -0.33 -17.59
CA TYR A 172 -10.51 0.80 -16.65
C TYR A 172 -9.20 1.56 -16.55
N ARG A 173 -8.04 0.88 -16.60
CA ARG A 173 -6.73 1.55 -16.63
C ARG A 173 -6.53 2.38 -17.89
N LEU A 174 -7.06 1.93 -19.03
CA LEU A 174 -6.99 2.67 -20.29
C LEU A 174 -7.91 3.91 -20.28
N ILE A 175 -9.13 3.77 -19.77
CA ILE A 175 -10.14 4.85 -19.80
C ILE A 175 -9.94 5.87 -18.68
N LEU A 176 -9.58 5.43 -17.47
CA LEU A 176 -9.56 6.22 -16.24
C LEU A 176 -8.14 6.46 -15.69
N GLY A 177 -7.12 5.84 -16.28
CA GLY A 177 -5.73 5.94 -15.83
C GLY A 177 -5.33 4.95 -14.72
N GLY A 178 -4.09 5.06 -14.24
CA GLY A 178 -3.47 4.10 -13.29
C GLY A 178 -4.01 4.17 -11.86
N ASP A 179 -4.48 5.34 -11.41
CA ASP A 179 -5.02 5.57 -10.06
C ASP A 179 -6.56 5.50 -10.02
N ASN A 180 -7.15 4.64 -10.87
CA ASN A 180 -8.59 4.48 -10.88
C ASN A 180 -9.09 3.68 -9.66
N SER A 181 -10.26 4.08 -9.17
CA SER A 181 -11.01 3.42 -8.09
C SER A 181 -12.09 2.47 -8.61
N ALA A 182 -12.03 2.16 -9.92
CA ALA A 182 -12.87 1.16 -10.57
C ALA A 182 -12.26 -0.25 -10.49
N ASP A 183 -10.93 -0.36 -10.32
CA ASP A 183 -10.21 -1.63 -10.12
C ASP A 183 -10.61 -2.26 -8.79
N SER A 184 -11.50 -3.25 -8.90
CA SER A 184 -12.12 -3.90 -7.75
C SER A 184 -11.33 -5.11 -7.24
N THR A 185 -10.25 -5.48 -7.95
CA THR A 185 -9.39 -6.61 -7.57
C THR A 185 -8.52 -6.24 -6.38
N ARG A 186 -8.13 -4.95 -6.29
CA ARG A 186 -7.49 -4.39 -5.10
C ARG A 186 -8.34 -4.56 -3.84
N ASP A 187 -9.66 -4.39 -3.93
CA ASP A 187 -10.53 -4.50 -2.77
C ASP A 187 -10.72 -5.94 -2.29
N MET A 188 -10.69 -6.93 -3.19
CA MET A 188 -10.77 -8.35 -2.80
C MET A 188 -9.48 -8.88 -2.20
N THR A 189 -8.32 -8.32 -2.57
CA THR A 189 -7.05 -8.63 -1.89
C THR A 189 -6.97 -8.03 -0.49
N VAL A 190 -7.76 -6.99 -0.22
CA VAL A 190 -7.94 -6.39 1.11
C VAL A 190 -9.18 -7.02 1.76
N SER A 191 -9.08 -8.31 2.09
CA SER A 191 -10.15 -9.02 2.81
C SER A 191 -10.46 -8.30 4.14
N PRO A 192 -11.74 -8.01 4.45
CA PRO A 192 -12.16 -7.43 5.74
C PRO A 192 -11.67 -8.25 6.95
N PHE A 193 -11.45 -9.55 6.75
CA PHE A 193 -10.98 -10.47 7.78
C PHE A 193 -9.45 -10.45 7.93
N ALA A 194 -8.70 -10.14 6.87
CA ALA A 194 -7.25 -9.96 6.93
C ALA A 194 -6.86 -8.63 7.58
N THR A 195 -7.70 -7.59 7.44
CA THR A 195 -7.51 -6.29 8.10
C THR A 195 -7.77 -6.30 9.60
N MET A 196 -8.47 -7.30 10.14
CA MET A 196 -8.57 -7.48 11.60
C MET A 196 -7.26 -8.02 12.22
N GLY A 197 -6.45 -8.74 11.43
CA GLY A 197 -5.12 -9.20 11.85
C GLY A 197 -3.97 -8.25 11.47
N THR A 198 -4.25 -7.24 10.63
CA THR A 198 -3.26 -6.27 10.12
C THR A 198 -3.75 -4.83 10.25
N ALA A 199 -4.55 -4.53 11.29
CA ALA A 199 -4.96 -3.19 11.70
C ALA A 199 -3.78 -2.32 12.21
N GLN A 200 -2.63 -2.43 11.57
CA GLN A 200 -1.42 -1.65 11.77
C GLN A 200 -1.34 -0.47 10.78
N ALA A 201 -2.50 0.00 10.28
CA ALA A 201 -2.60 1.18 9.40
C ALA A 201 -3.27 2.39 10.08
N GLY A 202 -3.36 2.39 11.42
CA GLY A 202 -3.97 3.50 12.16
C GLY A 202 -3.67 3.53 13.66
N GLN A 203 -2.78 2.66 14.16
CA GLN A 203 -2.28 2.82 15.53
C GLN A 203 -1.51 4.15 15.59
N PRO A 204 -1.77 5.03 16.56
CA PRO A 204 -0.93 6.20 16.80
C PRO A 204 0.48 5.67 17.00
N GLN A 205 1.31 5.89 15.99
CA GLN A 205 2.69 5.47 16.01
C GLN A 205 3.36 6.22 17.16
N ASP A 206 3.80 5.48 18.17
CA ASP A 206 4.58 6.00 19.26
C ASP A 206 5.95 6.44 18.71
N TYR A 207 6.04 7.68 18.26
CA TYR A 207 7.22 8.24 17.60
C TYR A 207 8.44 8.23 18.53
N ALA A 208 8.25 8.26 19.86
CA ALA A 208 9.34 8.11 20.81
C ALA A 208 9.98 6.72 20.75
N LYS A 209 9.18 5.65 20.62
CA LYS A 209 9.72 4.29 20.40
C LYS A 209 10.32 4.13 19.02
N LEU A 210 9.68 4.70 17.99
CA LEU A 210 10.19 4.66 16.62
C LEU A 210 11.53 5.38 16.49
N PHE A 211 11.71 6.55 17.11
CA PHE A 211 12.99 7.26 17.09
C PHE A 211 14.10 6.52 17.85
N LYS A 212 13.76 5.80 18.93
CA LYS A 212 14.73 4.91 19.61
C LYS A 212 15.15 3.75 18.70
N ALA A 213 14.19 3.05 18.10
CA ALA A 213 14.48 1.95 17.18
C ALA A 213 15.27 2.42 15.95
N GLU A 214 14.94 3.61 15.44
CA GLU A 214 15.59 4.17 14.26
C GLU A 214 17.00 4.67 14.54
N ARG A 215 17.27 5.17 15.75
CA ARG A 215 18.64 5.44 16.21
C ARG A 215 19.49 4.18 16.14
N ASP A 216 19.01 3.08 16.70
CA ASP A 216 19.75 1.83 16.73
C ASP A 216 19.99 1.33 15.28
N ASN A 217 18.97 1.42 14.43
CA ASN A 217 19.09 1.11 13.00
C ASN A 217 20.11 1.99 12.27
N LEU A 218 20.20 3.28 12.61
CA LEU A 218 21.18 4.20 12.03
C LEU A 218 22.60 3.83 12.43
N GLU A 219 22.83 3.46 13.69
CA GLU A 219 24.12 2.98 14.18
C GLU A 219 24.55 1.71 13.42
N PHE A 220 23.63 0.76 13.20
CA PHE A 220 23.92 -0.41 12.36
C PHE A 220 24.21 -0.03 10.90
N SER A 221 23.47 0.94 10.34
CA SER A 221 23.63 1.36 8.95
C SER A 221 24.95 2.06 8.68
N GLU A 222 25.56 2.68 9.69
CA GLU A 222 26.88 3.31 9.58
C GLU A 222 27.98 2.27 9.37
N GLY A 223 27.85 1.07 9.94
CA GLY A 223 28.77 -0.05 9.68
C GLY A 223 28.65 -0.61 8.25
N LEU A 224 27.49 -0.45 7.62
CA LEU A 224 27.22 -0.86 6.23
C LEU A 224 27.49 0.25 5.21
N TYR A 225 28.03 1.38 5.65
CA TYR A 225 28.24 2.54 4.79
C TYR A 225 29.30 2.22 3.73
N THR A 226 28.94 2.42 2.46
CA THR A 226 29.89 2.40 1.35
C THR A 226 29.62 3.59 0.44
N TRP A 227 30.68 4.30 0.06
CA TRP A 227 30.55 5.48 -0.80
C TRP A 227 30.48 5.04 -2.26
N ALA A 228 29.42 5.42 -2.97
CA ALA A 228 29.27 5.08 -4.38
C ALA A 228 30.35 5.71 -5.28
N GLY A 229 30.94 6.83 -4.82
CA GLY A 229 32.04 7.51 -5.50
C GLY A 229 33.41 6.84 -5.31
N GLU A 230 33.51 5.83 -4.46
CA GLU A 230 34.74 5.04 -4.32
C GLU A 230 35.01 4.29 -5.63
N ASP A 231 36.22 4.45 -6.15
CA ASP A 231 36.66 3.89 -7.43
C ASP A 231 35.81 4.29 -8.64
N ILE A 232 35.16 5.46 -8.61
CA ILE A 232 34.36 5.92 -9.75
C ILE A 232 35.24 6.19 -10.98
N ASP A 233 36.44 6.72 -10.76
CA ASP A 233 37.41 7.04 -11.82
C ASP A 233 37.84 5.78 -12.55
N THR A 234 38.16 4.71 -11.81
CA THR A 234 38.57 3.43 -12.41
C THR A 234 37.40 2.74 -13.12
N LYS A 235 36.19 2.77 -12.56
CA LYS A 235 34.97 2.24 -13.20
C LYS A 235 34.66 2.98 -14.51
N ILE A 236 34.78 4.30 -14.54
CA ILE A 236 34.54 5.12 -15.73
C ILE A 236 35.63 4.86 -16.77
N LEU A 237 36.90 4.91 -16.38
CA LEU A 237 38.01 4.67 -17.31
C LEU A 237 38.00 3.24 -17.88
N GLY A 238 37.53 2.26 -17.11
CA GLY A 238 37.32 0.89 -17.56
C GLY A 238 36.17 0.78 -18.57
N LYS A 239 35.04 1.44 -18.29
CA LYS A 239 33.88 1.47 -19.20
C LYS A 239 34.21 2.10 -20.56
N TYR A 240 35.09 3.09 -20.60
CA TYR A 240 35.51 3.78 -21.82
C TYR A 240 36.84 3.25 -22.41
N GLY A 241 37.36 2.13 -21.91
CA GLY A 241 38.54 1.46 -22.46
C GLY A 241 39.84 2.28 -22.39
N LYS A 242 39.95 3.19 -21.41
CA LYS A 242 41.13 4.06 -21.18
C LYS A 242 42.09 3.51 -20.13
N LEU A 243 41.75 2.41 -19.46
CA LEU A 243 42.65 1.67 -18.57
C LEU A 243 43.42 0.60 -19.36
N ALA A 244 44.73 0.49 -19.12
CA ALA A 244 45.52 -0.64 -19.59
C ALA A 244 45.01 -1.93 -18.93
N PRO A 245 44.98 -3.08 -19.64
CA PRO A 245 44.61 -4.35 -19.03
C PRO A 245 45.57 -4.65 -17.88
N SER A 246 45.01 -4.94 -16.70
CA SER A 246 45.79 -5.40 -15.54
C SER A 246 46.55 -6.66 -15.95
N ARG A 247 47.88 -6.57 -16.05
CA ARG A 247 48.76 -7.74 -16.19
C ARG A 247 48.72 -8.50 -14.86
N GLU A 248 48.01 -9.63 -14.85
CA GLU A 248 48.27 -10.72 -13.90
C GLU A 248 49.63 -11.38 -14.19
#